data_AF-A0A8J2UBU9-F1
#
_entry.id   AF-A0A8J2UBU9-F1
#
_cell.length_a   1.000
_cell.length_b   1.000
_cell.length_c   1.000
_cell.angle_alpha   90.00
_cell.angle_beta   90.00
_cell.angle_gamma   90.00
#
_symmetry.space_group_name_H-M   'P 1'
#
loop_
_entity.id
_entity.type
_entity.pdbx_description
1 polymer ?
#
loop_
_entity_poly.entity_id
_entity_poly.type
_entity_poly.pdbx_seq_one_letter_code
_entity_poly.pdbx_strand_id
1 'polypeptide(L)'
;MTPQKDINTEADIKLLVNTFYAKVKADDLLGPIFLSRLGENWDRHLETMYKFWGMALFGNDGYSGHPLSKHLTLPVDGTHFNRWLHLFFETLEQNFNGPVAGEAMKKAGTIARTFLSRITAYNSGQPPIYPTALN
;
A
#
# COMPACT_ATOMS: atom_id res chain seq x y z
N MET A 1 -28.60 3.72 -2.36
CA MET A 1 -27.16 3.87 -2.05
C MET A 1 -26.86 5.35 -2.06
N THR A 2 -26.29 5.89 -0.98
CA THR A 2 -25.84 7.29 -0.93
C THR A 2 -24.66 7.44 -1.91
N PRO A 3 -24.62 8.48 -2.76
CA PRO A 3 -23.46 8.68 -3.62
C PRO A 3 -22.21 8.88 -2.76
N GLN A 4 -21.24 7.98 -2.88
CA GLN A 4 -19.93 8.16 -2.27
C GLN A 4 -19.20 9.31 -2.97
N LYS A 5 -18.50 10.10 -2.17
CA LYS A 5 -17.66 11.20 -2.65
C LYS A 5 -16.31 10.68 -3.14
N ASP A 6 -15.57 11.49 -3.90
CA ASP A 6 -14.18 11.19 -4.22
C ASP A 6 -13.22 11.59 -3.08
N ILE A 7 -11.96 11.19 -3.18
CA ILE A 7 -10.88 11.57 -2.25
C ILE A 7 -10.38 12.96 -2.62
N ASN A 8 -10.55 13.95 -1.72
CA ASN A 8 -10.21 15.35 -2.03
C ASN A 8 -9.33 16.02 -0.97
N THR A 9 -9.21 15.44 0.23
CA THR A 9 -8.57 16.10 1.37
C THR A 9 -7.63 15.17 2.13
N GLU A 10 -6.78 15.75 2.99
CA GLU A 10 -5.96 14.96 3.93
C GLU A 10 -6.84 14.12 4.87
N ALA A 11 -8.01 14.63 5.27
CA ALA A 11 -8.97 13.89 6.09
C ALA A 11 -9.46 12.62 5.37
N ASP A 12 -9.63 12.68 4.03
CA ASP A 12 -10.03 11.52 3.23
C ASP A 12 -8.93 10.48 3.13
N ILE A 13 -7.68 10.91 3.00
CA ILE A 13 -6.52 10.00 3.07
C ILE A 13 -6.47 9.33 4.44
N LYS A 14 -6.64 10.08 5.53
CA LYS A 14 -6.67 9.50 6.88
C LYS A 14 -7.80 8.50 7.04
N LEU A 15 -9.00 8.79 6.52
CA LEU A 15 -10.12 7.86 6.53
C LEU A 15 -9.81 6.58 5.74
N LEU A 16 -9.27 6.70 4.53
CA LEU A 16 -8.86 5.56 3.71
C LEU A 16 -7.84 4.70 4.43
N VAL A 17 -6.74 5.31 4.89
CA VAL A 17 -5.62 4.62 5.54
C VAL A 17 -6.07 3.95 6.84
N ASN A 18 -6.83 4.65 7.69
CA ASN A 18 -7.29 4.09 8.97
C ASN A 18 -8.24 2.93 8.77
N THR A 19 -9.25 3.09 7.90
CA THR A 19 -10.21 2.01 7.61
C THR A 19 -9.50 0.80 7.02
N PHE A 20 -8.58 1.03 6.10
CA PHE A 20 -7.80 -0.03 5.48
C PHE A 20 -6.92 -0.78 6.47
N TYR A 21 -6.11 -0.06 7.26
CA TYR A 21 -5.19 -0.71 8.19
C TYR A 21 -5.88 -1.31 9.41
N ALA A 22 -7.09 -0.85 9.78
CA ALA A 22 -7.94 -1.55 10.74
C ALA A 22 -8.30 -2.96 10.23
N LYS A 23 -8.65 -3.09 8.95
CA LYS A 23 -8.90 -4.41 8.32
C LYS A 23 -7.64 -5.25 8.25
N VAL A 24 -6.51 -4.67 7.82
CA VAL A 24 -5.21 -5.38 7.78
C VAL A 24 -4.81 -5.91 9.15
N LYS A 25 -5.00 -5.12 10.21
CA LYS A 25 -4.67 -5.52 11.58
C LYS A 25 -5.54 -6.67 12.08
N ALA A 26 -6.79 -6.75 11.64
CA ALA A 26 -7.73 -7.80 12.00
C ALA A 26 -7.69 -9.02 11.06
N ASP A 27 -6.92 -8.97 9.97
CA ASP A 27 -6.85 -10.03 8.99
C ASP A 27 -5.90 -11.15 9.44
N ASP A 28 -6.36 -12.41 9.36
CA ASP A 28 -5.59 -13.56 9.86
C ASP A 28 -4.30 -13.83 9.07
N LEU A 29 -4.24 -13.42 7.79
CA LEU A 29 -3.05 -13.61 6.95
C LEU A 29 -2.06 -12.45 7.10
N LEU A 30 -2.55 -11.21 7.05
CA LEU A 30 -1.69 -10.03 7.07
C LEU A 30 -1.35 -9.56 8.48
N GLY A 31 -2.31 -9.63 9.41
CA GLY A 31 -2.21 -9.15 10.78
C GLY A 31 -0.94 -9.65 11.50
N PRO A 32 -0.62 -10.96 11.48
CA PRO A 32 0.60 -11.49 12.10
C PRO A 32 1.89 -10.89 11.55
N ILE A 33 1.97 -10.60 10.24
CA ILE A 33 3.17 -10.02 9.60
C ILE A 33 3.36 -8.58 10.08
N PHE A 34 2.30 -7.78 10.07
CA PHE A 34 2.36 -6.40 10.55
C PHE A 34 2.62 -6.35 12.04
N LEU A 35 2.00 -7.21 12.85
CA LEU A 35 2.24 -7.30 14.29
C LEU A 35 3.71 -7.64 14.58
N SER A 36 4.26 -8.66 13.91
CA SER A 36 5.66 -9.04 14.06
C SER A 36 6.61 -7.91 13.67
N ARG A 37 6.28 -7.14 12.62
CA ARG A 37 7.17 -6.09 12.10
C ARG A 37 7.07 -4.75 12.82
N LEU A 38 5.88 -4.39 13.30
CA LEU A 38 5.58 -3.08 13.87
C LEU A 38 5.52 -3.10 15.41
N GLY A 39 5.04 -4.19 16.01
CA GLY A 39 4.79 -4.25 17.45
C GLY A 39 3.87 -3.12 17.90
N GLU A 40 4.35 -2.27 18.79
CA GLU A 40 3.63 -1.09 19.32
C GLU A 40 3.66 0.13 18.37
N ASN A 41 4.46 0.10 17.30
CA ASN A 41 4.69 1.25 16.41
C ASN A 41 3.60 1.48 15.35
N TRP A 42 2.35 1.07 15.62
CA TRP A 42 1.24 1.21 14.68
C TRP A 42 0.96 2.65 14.31
N ASP A 43 0.89 3.55 15.28
CA ASP A 43 0.55 4.96 15.04
C ASP A 43 1.58 5.63 14.13
N ARG A 44 2.87 5.36 14.36
CA ARG A 44 3.97 5.83 13.50
C ARG A 44 3.89 5.28 12.07
N HIS A 45 3.46 4.03 11.93
CA HIS A 45 3.22 3.45 10.60
C HIS A 45 2.07 4.16 9.89
N LEU A 46 0.95 4.42 10.58
CA LEU A 46 -0.19 5.15 10.02
C LEU A 46 0.20 6.56 9.59
N GLU A 47 0.96 7.31 10.40
CA GLU A 47 1.49 8.62 10.02
C GLU A 47 2.33 8.58 8.73
N THR A 48 3.16 7.54 8.60
CA THR A 48 3.96 7.32 7.39
C THR A 48 3.06 7.04 6.19
N MET A 49 1.97 6.28 6.39
CA MET A 49 1.02 5.94 5.33
C MET A 49 0.15 7.11 4.90
N TYR A 50 -0.21 8.03 5.81
CA TYR A 50 -0.87 9.27 5.41
C TYR A 50 0.01 10.09 4.47
N LYS A 51 1.28 10.27 4.82
CA LYS A 51 2.26 11.00 4.01
C LYS A 51 2.49 10.31 2.66
N PHE A 52 2.65 8.99 2.67
CA PHE A 52 2.84 8.20 1.46
C PHE A 52 1.68 8.37 0.48
N TRP A 53 0.43 8.18 0.94
CA TRP A 53 -0.74 8.29 0.07
C TRP A 53 -1.06 9.73 -0.32
N GLY A 54 -0.78 10.70 0.55
CA GLY A 54 -0.84 12.13 0.20
C GLY A 54 0.11 12.49 -0.93
N MET A 55 1.36 12.05 -0.86
CA MET A 55 2.32 12.21 -1.94
C MET A 55 1.88 11.44 -3.19
N ALA A 56 1.48 10.19 -3.05
CA ALA A 56 1.17 9.33 -4.19
C ALA A 56 -0.06 9.80 -4.99
N LEU A 57 -1.06 10.40 -4.34
CA LEU A 57 -2.31 10.84 -4.97
C LEU A 57 -2.31 12.32 -5.34
N PHE A 58 -1.72 13.17 -4.51
CA PHE A 58 -1.80 14.63 -4.67
C PHE A 58 -0.45 15.30 -4.94
N GLY A 59 0.66 14.55 -4.92
CA GLY A 59 2.00 15.11 -5.11
C GLY A 59 2.49 15.93 -3.93
N ASN A 60 1.86 15.82 -2.75
CA ASN A 60 2.25 16.54 -1.56
C ASN A 60 3.66 16.13 -1.10
N ASP A 61 4.42 17.11 -0.59
CA ASP A 61 5.68 16.85 0.07
C ASP A 61 5.49 16.13 1.42
N GLY A 62 6.54 15.45 1.89
CA GLY A 62 6.57 14.87 3.24
C GLY A 62 6.80 13.36 3.31
N TYR A 63 6.85 12.66 2.17
CA TYR A 63 7.30 11.27 2.11
C TYR A 63 8.61 11.15 1.31
N SER A 64 9.67 10.69 1.96
CA SER A 64 11.00 10.45 1.36
C SER A 64 11.53 9.03 1.60
N GLY A 65 10.62 8.12 1.97
CA GLY A 65 10.97 6.74 2.30
C GLY A 65 11.32 5.89 1.08
N HIS A 66 12.04 4.79 1.33
CA HIS A 66 12.34 3.76 0.34
C HIS A 66 11.46 2.53 0.65
N PRO A 67 10.21 2.48 0.18
CA PRO A 67 9.25 1.51 0.68
C PRO A 67 9.68 0.07 0.35
N LEU A 68 10.17 -0.19 -0.87
CA LEU A 68 10.60 -1.54 -1.27
C LEU A 68 11.63 -2.15 -0.30
N SER A 69 12.63 -1.38 0.16
CA SER A 69 13.67 -1.93 1.05
C SER A 69 13.14 -2.41 2.39
N LYS A 70 12.00 -1.87 2.84
CA LYS A 70 11.31 -2.33 4.06
C LYS A 70 10.53 -3.63 3.86
N HIS A 71 10.24 -4.00 2.61
CA HIS A 71 9.47 -5.19 2.26
C HIS A 71 10.34 -6.36 1.77
N LEU A 72 11.56 -6.09 1.27
CA LEU A 72 12.44 -7.11 0.68
C LEU A 72 12.71 -8.32 1.58
N THR A 73 12.82 -8.12 2.89
CA THR A 73 13.15 -9.18 3.85
C THR A 73 11.92 -9.75 4.57
N LEU A 74 10.71 -9.33 4.20
CA LEU A 74 9.49 -9.85 4.82
C LEU A 74 9.15 -11.22 4.22
N PRO A 75 8.57 -12.14 5.02
CA PRO A 75 8.11 -13.44 4.54
C PRO A 75 6.77 -13.29 3.80
N VAL A 76 6.77 -12.57 2.69
CA VAL A 76 5.58 -12.26 1.88
C VAL A 76 5.72 -12.77 0.46
N ASP A 77 4.59 -13.12 -0.15
CA ASP A 77 4.49 -13.64 -1.50
C ASP A 77 3.23 -13.09 -2.20
N GLY A 78 2.90 -13.64 -3.36
CA GLY A 78 1.72 -13.23 -4.13
C GLY A 78 0.41 -13.33 -3.36
N THR A 79 0.27 -14.30 -2.46
CA THR A 79 -0.94 -14.49 -1.64
C THR A 79 -1.17 -13.29 -0.73
N HIS A 80 -0.10 -12.81 -0.09
CA HIS A 80 -0.15 -11.67 0.81
C HIS A 80 -0.46 -10.37 0.05
N PHE A 81 0.19 -10.13 -1.09
CA PHE A 81 -0.08 -8.93 -1.90
C PHE A 81 -1.50 -8.93 -2.46
N ASN A 82 -2.02 -10.08 -2.89
CA ASN A 82 -3.40 -10.20 -3.36
C ASN A 82 -4.39 -9.91 -2.24
N ARG A 83 -4.17 -10.43 -1.03
CA ARG A 83 -5.03 -10.14 0.13
C ARG A 83 -5.00 -8.67 0.51
N TRP A 84 -3.81 -8.06 0.51
CA TRP A 84 -3.64 -6.63 0.79
C TRP A 84 -4.39 -5.76 -0.23
N LEU A 85 -4.30 -6.08 -1.53
CA LEU A 85 -5.02 -5.36 -2.59
C LEU A 85 -6.54 -5.52 -2.44
N HIS A 86 -7.00 -6.73 -2.14
CA HIS A 86 -8.42 -7.00 -1.93
C HIS A 86 -9.00 -6.12 -0.82
N LEU A 87 -8.36 -6.09 0.36
CA LEU A 87 -8.80 -5.24 1.47
C LEU A 87 -8.73 -3.75 1.14
N PHE A 88 -7.73 -3.34 0.35
CA PHE A 88 -7.56 -1.93 -0.06
C PHE A 88 -8.67 -1.50 -1.02
N PHE A 89 -8.98 -2.32 -2.04
CA PHE A 89 -10.02 -2.04 -3.01
C PHE A 89 -11.41 -2.07 -2.37
N GLU A 90 -11.68 -3.06 -1.52
CA GLU A 90 -12.92 -3.12 -0.75
C GLU A 90 -13.08 -1.85 0.11
N THR A 91 -12.01 -1.34 0.71
CA THR A 91 -12.06 -0.11 1.49
C THR A 91 -12.34 1.12 0.62
N LEU A 92 -11.74 1.20 -0.57
CA LEU A 92 -12.03 2.27 -1.52
C LEU A 92 -13.49 2.23 -1.96
N GLU A 93 -13.98 1.08 -2.41
CA GLU A 93 -15.36 0.89 -2.86
C GLU A 93 -16.41 1.13 -1.76
N GLN A 94 -16.04 0.98 -0.48
CA GLN A 94 -16.93 1.25 0.65
C GLN A 94 -17.00 2.73 1.04
N ASN A 95 -16.01 3.54 0.69
CA ASN A 95 -15.88 4.91 1.19
C ASN A 95 -15.87 5.97 0.09
N PHE A 96 -15.41 5.63 -1.11
CA PHE A 96 -15.10 6.61 -2.14
C PHE A 96 -15.51 6.14 -3.54
N ASN A 97 -15.93 7.11 -4.34
CA ASN A 97 -16.19 6.91 -5.76
C ASN A 97 -15.76 8.16 -6.54
N GLY A 98 -14.93 7.97 -7.55
CA GLY A 98 -14.46 9.05 -8.42
C GLY A 98 -13.07 8.80 -9.01
N PRO A 99 -12.58 9.74 -9.84
CA PRO A 99 -11.28 9.63 -10.49
C PRO A 99 -10.10 9.38 -9.55
N VAL A 100 -10.03 10.06 -8.40
CA VAL A 100 -8.89 9.91 -7.46
C VAL A 100 -8.91 8.54 -6.79
N ALA A 101 -10.10 8.05 -6.40
CA ALA A 101 -10.26 6.67 -5.93
C ALA A 101 -9.81 5.65 -6.98
N GLY A 102 -10.15 5.86 -8.25
CA GLY A 102 -9.69 5.02 -9.37
C GLY A 102 -8.16 5.05 -9.55
N GLU A 103 -7.54 6.22 -9.43
CA GLU A 103 -6.08 6.36 -9.45
C GLU A 103 -5.40 5.68 -8.25
N ALA A 104 -6.03 5.72 -7.06
CA ALA A 104 -5.55 4.99 -5.89
C ALA A 104 -5.54 3.47 -6.14
N MET A 105 -6.60 2.92 -6.75
CA MET A 105 -6.64 1.49 -7.12
C MET A 105 -5.51 1.12 -8.10
N LYS A 106 -5.32 1.92 -9.16
CA LYS A 106 -4.26 1.69 -10.15
C LYS A 106 -2.87 1.73 -9.53
N LYS A 107 -2.59 2.74 -8.71
CA LYS A 107 -1.30 2.90 -8.02
C LYS A 107 -1.03 1.75 -7.07
N ALA A 108 -2.00 1.37 -6.24
CA ALA A 108 -1.89 0.21 -5.36
C ALA A 108 -1.53 -1.07 -6.14
N GLY A 109 -2.23 -1.36 -7.23
CA GLY A 109 -1.94 -2.50 -8.09
C GLY A 109 -0.52 -2.46 -8.68
N THR A 110 -0.07 -1.30 -9.14
CA THR A 110 1.29 -1.13 -9.67
C THR A 110 2.37 -1.34 -8.60
N ILE A 111 2.17 -0.79 -7.40
CA ILE A 111 3.09 -0.98 -6.27
C ILE A 111 3.19 -2.46 -5.90
N ALA A 112 2.05 -3.14 -5.71
CA ALA A 112 2.01 -4.54 -5.35
C ALA A 112 2.72 -5.43 -6.38
N ARG A 113 2.44 -5.24 -7.68
CA ARG A 113 3.13 -5.98 -8.76
C ARG A 113 4.63 -5.74 -8.75
N THR A 114 5.04 -4.48 -8.60
CA THR A 114 6.46 -4.09 -8.59
C THR A 114 7.19 -4.71 -7.40
N PHE A 115 6.61 -4.65 -6.21
CA PHE A 115 7.23 -5.20 -5.01
C PHE A 115 7.31 -6.71 -5.08
N LEU A 116 6.22 -7.39 -5.46
CA LEU A 116 6.21 -8.84 -5.61
C LEU A 116 7.29 -9.31 -6.60
N SER A 117 7.41 -8.66 -7.76
CA SER A 117 8.43 -9.01 -8.76
C SER A 117 9.85 -8.86 -8.18
N ARG A 118 10.12 -7.75 -7.49
CA ARG A 118 11.44 -7.47 -6.91
C ARG A 118 11.78 -8.39 -5.73
N ILE A 119 10.80 -8.69 -4.87
CA ILE A 119 10.95 -9.63 -3.75
C ILE A 119 11.19 -11.05 -4.28
N THR A 120 10.45 -11.47 -5.31
CA THR A 120 10.63 -12.79 -5.93
C THR A 120 12.03 -12.92 -6.51
N ALA A 121 12.51 -11.92 -7.25
CA ALA A 121 13.87 -11.92 -7.80
C ALA A 121 14.93 -11.96 -6.69
N TYR A 122 14.76 -11.15 -5.63
CA TYR A 122 15.64 -11.13 -4.46
C TYR A 122 15.72 -12.50 -3.78
N ASN A 123 14.58 -13.14 -3.54
CA ASN A 123 14.50 -14.45 -2.89
C ASN A 123 15.06 -15.59 -3.75
N SER A 124 14.99 -15.47 -5.08
CA SER A 124 15.58 -16.45 -6.01
C SER A 124 17.09 -16.25 -6.24
N GLY A 125 17.73 -15.30 -5.54
CA GLY A 125 19.15 -14.98 -5.73
C GLY A 125 19.47 -14.41 -7.11
N GLN A 126 18.45 -13.95 -7.85
CA GLN A 126 18.62 -13.37 -9.18
C GLN A 126 19.09 -11.92 -9.06
N PRO A 127 20.08 -11.48 -9.87
CA PRO A 127 20.49 -10.08 -9.88
C PRO A 127 19.32 -9.19 -10.29
N PRO A 128 19.23 -7.94 -9.78
CA PRO A 128 18.14 -7.05 -10.12
C PRO A 128 18.08 -6.85 -11.64
N ILE A 129 16.92 -7.10 -12.25
CA ILE A 129 16.69 -6.73 -13.65
C ILE A 129 16.64 -5.20 -13.71
N TYR A 130 17.73 -4.61 -14.19
CA TYR A 130 17.75 -3.23 -14.62
C TYR A 130 17.14 -3.17 -16.03
N PRO A 131 16.21 -2.25 -16.31
CA PRO A 131 15.83 -1.98 -17.69
C PRO A 131 17.11 -1.63 -18.44
N THR A 132 17.41 -2.35 -19.52
CA THR A 132 18.47 -1.96 -20.45
C THR A 132 18.21 -0.51 -20.85
N ALA A 133 19.21 0.35 -20.64
CA ALA A 133 19.17 1.71 -21.13
C ALA A 133 18.70 1.68 -22.59
N LEU A 134 17.66 2.43 -22.90
CA LEU A 134 17.28 2.69 -24.28
C LEU A 134 18.48 3.41 -24.90
N ASN A 135 19.20 2.70 -25.77
CA ASN A 135 20.10 3.30 -26.73
C ASN A 135 19.30 4.08 -27.77
#